data_AF-G0N8A0-F1
#
_entry.id   AF-G0N8A0-F1
#
_cell.length_a   1.000
_cell.length_b   1.000
_cell.length_c   1.000
_cell.angle_alpha   90.00
_cell.angle_beta   90.00
_cell.angle_gamma   90.00
#
_symmetry.space_group_name_H-M   'P 1'
#
loop_
_entity.id
_entity.type
_entity.pdbx_description
1 polymer ?
#
loop_
_entity_poly.entity_id
_entity_poly.type
_entity_poly.pdbx_seq_one_letter_code
_entity_poly.pdbx_strand_id
1 'polypeptide(L)'
;MPTATTLDKETHRGHLYCLRKQGLTPRAAHTQLRYYTEDEVFTLEEVEQLFADINIKKYRLNTHKYLLLAEDGVFNDTAVIEFLTHRYAHTFYGGLYTDLLKVTGKELFSKKFVSKWNSQIFKKDHLALEIQRDFNKNSLRGFLVCLFTQNNTATQAHEKLLVVTGREVFSLAEVEKFFEQIRRGDYLVQEHEDRLWRAVPQYNFMKNLVEHADLNLRKALYQTCRQVKELIDNTDCRINSVHVNFIDDTITIFSDPKIPQETYQSFQELGCAVHSNGKVWYKKSADPEHHQILAKKKLDILTQIPNVTVANFKLNADLSQSNVQNLSKYYIFLRTIRIENLYLKIDNFAGISAYLGHFVPETLRKLVIFAGNHRFSLRVMAQTRPTEWERWTRAEVLITNQRFEDIENGTLLSHFKFALFELHYVITVDQVLAIRDNLLFHPELREFKITCQMLPDHHDEINTRLGTYNARGTRVGRWAQFPYPAPNKDKFLQLCVLEGVVWFRGPGFVPGECERAEEELRDTEHLNEGVFKEFEYLRNGHL
;
A
#
# COMPACT_ATOMS: atom_id res chain seq x y z
N MET A 1 -21.21 -4.50 -12.12
CA MET A 1 -21.47 -5.63 -11.18
C MET A 1 -21.77 -6.86 -12.02
N PRO A 2 -21.32 -8.07 -11.62
CA PRO A 2 -21.71 -9.28 -12.32
C PRO A 2 -23.23 -9.42 -12.26
N THR A 3 -23.87 -9.57 -13.41
CA THR A 3 -25.31 -9.86 -13.55
C THR A 3 -25.51 -11.36 -13.72
N ALA A 4 -26.72 -11.90 -13.50
CA ALA A 4 -27.01 -13.32 -13.73
C ALA A 4 -26.70 -13.79 -15.17
N THR A 5 -26.59 -12.86 -16.13
CA THR A 5 -26.11 -13.09 -17.50
C THR A 5 -24.65 -13.52 -17.59
N THR A 6 -23.81 -13.13 -16.62
CA THR A 6 -22.35 -13.38 -16.61
C THR A 6 -21.94 -14.71 -16.01
N LEU A 7 -22.92 -15.49 -15.51
CA LEU A 7 -22.68 -16.84 -14.98
C LEU A 7 -22.16 -17.78 -16.07
N ASP A 8 -21.38 -18.78 -15.66
CA ASP A 8 -20.91 -19.83 -16.55
C ASP A 8 -22.09 -20.58 -17.20
N LYS A 9 -21.97 -20.91 -18.50
CA LYS A 9 -23.04 -21.57 -19.27
C LYS A 9 -23.49 -22.90 -18.62
N GLU A 10 -22.62 -23.61 -17.90
CA GLU A 10 -23.02 -24.83 -17.18
C GLU A 10 -23.94 -24.55 -15.99
N THR A 11 -23.79 -23.38 -15.35
CA THR A 11 -24.72 -22.90 -14.32
C THR A 11 -26.11 -22.70 -14.90
N HIS A 12 -26.23 -22.02 -16.04
CA HIS A 12 -27.51 -21.85 -16.71
C HIS A 12 -28.09 -23.19 -17.21
N ARG A 13 -27.27 -24.13 -17.69
CA ARG A 13 -27.73 -25.49 -18.04
C ARG A 13 -28.26 -26.26 -16.83
N GLY A 14 -27.62 -26.09 -15.67
CA GLY A 14 -28.12 -26.59 -14.38
C GLY A 14 -29.49 -26.03 -14.01
N HIS A 15 -29.66 -24.72 -14.19
CA HIS A 15 -30.94 -24.04 -13.98
C HIS A 15 -32.02 -24.60 -14.91
N LEU A 16 -31.75 -24.70 -16.22
CA LEU A 16 -32.67 -25.27 -17.20
C LEU A 16 -32.99 -26.74 -16.92
N TYR A 17 -32.03 -27.52 -16.43
CA TYR A 17 -32.25 -28.90 -16.01
C TYR A 17 -33.25 -28.99 -14.85
N CYS A 18 -33.17 -28.08 -13.88
CA CYS A 18 -34.15 -27.97 -12.80
C CYS A 18 -35.57 -27.74 -13.35
N LEU A 19 -35.73 -26.74 -14.23
CA LEU A 19 -37.01 -26.42 -14.86
C LEU A 19 -37.58 -27.59 -15.67
N ARG A 20 -36.72 -28.31 -16.42
CA ARG A 20 -37.14 -29.50 -17.15
C ARG A 20 -37.69 -30.59 -16.23
N LYS A 21 -37.03 -30.83 -15.10
CA LYS A 21 -37.45 -31.84 -14.10
C LYS A 21 -38.74 -31.47 -13.39
N GLN A 22 -39.03 -30.18 -13.29
CA GLN A 22 -40.31 -29.66 -12.81
C GLN A 22 -41.44 -29.76 -13.85
N GLY A 23 -41.16 -30.27 -15.06
CA GLY A 23 -42.15 -30.54 -16.09
C GLY A 23 -42.44 -29.35 -17.03
N LEU A 24 -41.63 -28.29 -16.97
CA LEU A 24 -41.82 -27.15 -17.88
C LEU A 24 -41.51 -27.53 -19.34
N THR A 25 -42.15 -26.83 -20.27
CA THR A 25 -41.84 -26.89 -21.70
C THR A 25 -40.58 -26.05 -22.02
N PRO A 26 -39.86 -26.31 -23.12
CA PRO A 26 -38.69 -25.52 -23.50
C PRO A 26 -38.98 -24.01 -23.56
N ARG A 27 -40.12 -23.63 -24.15
CA ARG A 27 -40.52 -22.22 -24.27
C ARG A 27 -40.80 -21.56 -22.90
N ALA A 28 -41.42 -22.29 -21.98
CA ALA A 28 -41.66 -21.80 -20.62
C ALA A 28 -40.32 -21.65 -19.85
N ALA A 29 -39.43 -22.64 -19.98
CA ALA A 29 -38.12 -22.61 -19.34
C ALA A 29 -37.20 -21.50 -19.89
N HIS A 30 -37.22 -21.27 -21.22
CA HIS A 30 -36.53 -20.16 -21.87
C HIS A 30 -37.03 -18.80 -21.35
N THR A 31 -38.36 -18.63 -21.29
CA THR A 31 -38.97 -17.40 -20.76
C THR A 31 -38.58 -17.15 -19.31
N GLN A 32 -38.58 -18.20 -18.47
CA GLN A 32 -38.22 -18.08 -17.06
C GLN A 32 -36.73 -17.82 -16.86
N LEU A 33 -35.85 -18.46 -17.63
CA LEU A 33 -34.42 -18.19 -17.59
C LEU A 33 -34.14 -16.75 -17.99
N ARG A 34 -34.75 -16.26 -19.08
CA ARG A 34 -34.62 -14.87 -19.55
C ARG A 34 -35.12 -13.85 -18.52
N TYR A 35 -36.22 -14.16 -17.82
CA TYR A 35 -36.70 -13.34 -16.72
C TYR A 35 -35.68 -13.27 -15.58
N TYR A 36 -35.05 -14.40 -15.24
CA TYR A 36 -34.01 -14.45 -14.21
C TYR A 36 -32.71 -13.75 -14.62
N THR A 37 -32.28 -13.89 -15.87
CA THR A 37 -31.04 -13.31 -16.36
C THR A 37 -31.19 -11.88 -16.86
N GLU A 38 -32.41 -11.40 -17.11
CA GLU A 38 -32.70 -10.11 -17.77
C GLU A 38 -32.17 -9.99 -19.22
N ASP A 39 -31.58 -11.07 -19.76
CA ASP A 39 -31.02 -11.15 -21.11
C ASP A 39 -31.13 -12.57 -21.68
N GLU A 40 -30.99 -12.73 -22.99
CA GLU A 40 -31.02 -14.02 -23.67
C GLU A 40 -29.65 -14.72 -23.61
N VAL A 41 -29.42 -15.48 -22.55
CA VAL A 41 -28.19 -16.29 -22.37
C VAL A 41 -28.18 -17.60 -23.18
N PHE A 42 -29.37 -18.08 -23.58
CA PHE A 42 -29.60 -19.24 -24.42
C PHE A 42 -30.71 -18.90 -25.42
N THR A 43 -30.52 -19.25 -26.69
CA THR A 43 -31.61 -19.16 -27.67
C THR A 43 -32.67 -20.23 -27.38
N LEU A 44 -33.91 -20.04 -27.86
CA LEU A 44 -34.97 -21.04 -27.72
C LEU A 44 -34.55 -22.41 -28.31
N GLU A 45 -33.88 -22.40 -29.46
CA GLU A 45 -33.35 -23.61 -30.11
C GLU A 45 -32.32 -24.33 -29.24
N GLU A 46 -31.42 -23.59 -28.57
CA GLU A 46 -30.46 -24.19 -27.65
C GLU A 46 -31.16 -24.82 -26.43
N VAL A 47 -32.25 -24.22 -25.93
CA VAL A 47 -33.05 -24.79 -24.82
C VAL A 47 -33.79 -26.04 -25.27
N GLU A 48 -34.40 -26.03 -26.46
CA GLU A 48 -35.06 -27.20 -27.05
C GLU A 48 -34.08 -28.36 -27.25
N GLN A 49 -32.89 -28.07 -27.78
CA GLN A 49 -31.84 -29.07 -27.95
C GLN A 49 -31.36 -29.62 -26.60
N LEU A 50 -31.18 -28.77 -25.58
CA LEU A 50 -30.81 -29.22 -24.24
C LEU A 50 -31.89 -30.12 -23.62
N PHE A 51 -33.16 -29.78 -23.81
CA PHE A 51 -34.29 -30.57 -23.30
C PHE A 51 -34.39 -31.92 -24.02
N ALA A 52 -34.16 -31.95 -25.33
CA ALA A 52 -34.04 -33.19 -26.09
C ALA A 52 -32.88 -34.04 -25.57
N ASP A 53 -31.71 -33.44 -25.35
CA ASP A 53 -30.53 -34.12 -24.80
C ASP A 53 -30.77 -34.67 -23.38
N ILE A 54 -31.54 -33.96 -22.53
CA ILE A 54 -31.96 -34.46 -21.22
C ILE A 54 -32.86 -35.68 -21.34
N ASN A 55 -33.83 -35.64 -22.27
CA ASN A 55 -34.81 -36.73 -22.44
C ASN A 55 -34.15 -38.02 -22.90
N ILE A 56 -33.19 -37.93 -23.83
CA ILE A 56 -32.42 -39.09 -24.30
C ILE A 56 -31.23 -39.43 -23.39
N LYS A 57 -31.12 -38.78 -22.22
CA LYS A 57 -30.04 -38.96 -21.23
C LYS A 57 -28.64 -38.63 -21.75
N LYS A 58 -28.53 -37.89 -22.86
CA LYS A 58 -27.28 -37.36 -23.42
C LYS A 58 -26.71 -36.22 -22.58
N TYR A 59 -27.57 -35.43 -21.95
CA TYR A 59 -27.18 -34.47 -20.91
C TYR A 59 -27.73 -34.90 -19.54
N ARG A 60 -26.85 -34.88 -18.54
CA ARG A 60 -27.13 -35.12 -17.12
C ARG A 60 -26.34 -34.08 -16.30
N LEU A 61 -26.65 -33.91 -15.02
CA LEU A 61 -25.90 -32.99 -14.14
C LEU A 61 -24.43 -33.37 -13.93
N ASN A 62 -24.02 -34.59 -14.31
CA ASN A 62 -22.63 -35.05 -14.33
C ASN A 62 -22.00 -35.01 -15.74
N THR A 63 -22.65 -34.36 -16.71
CA THR A 63 -22.09 -34.14 -18.04
C THR A 63 -21.19 -32.91 -17.99
N HIS A 64 -19.90 -33.12 -18.22
CA HIS A 64 -18.93 -32.05 -18.31
C HIS A 64 -18.80 -31.62 -19.77
N LYS A 65 -19.04 -30.34 -20.08
CA LYS A 65 -18.71 -29.78 -21.40
C LYS A 65 -17.18 -29.73 -21.61
N TYR A 66 -16.45 -29.53 -20.52
CA TYR A 66 -15.00 -29.55 -20.46
C TYR A 66 -14.60 -30.52 -19.36
N LEU A 67 -13.77 -31.48 -19.70
CA LEU A 67 -13.27 -32.44 -18.73
C LEU A 67 -12.26 -31.73 -17.81
N LEU A 68 -12.61 -31.54 -16.54
CA LEU A 68 -11.79 -30.85 -15.56
C LEU A 68 -10.65 -31.78 -15.12
N LEU A 69 -9.52 -31.71 -15.83
CA LEU A 69 -8.38 -32.60 -15.60
C LEU A 69 -7.74 -32.38 -14.22
N ALA A 70 -7.85 -31.18 -13.67
CA ALA A 70 -7.36 -30.83 -12.35
C ALA A 70 -8.22 -29.73 -11.73
N GLU A 71 -8.45 -29.83 -10.42
CA GLU A 71 -9.06 -28.82 -9.55
C GLU A 71 -8.11 -28.65 -8.35
N ASP A 72 -7.85 -27.42 -7.90
CA ASP A 72 -6.98 -27.14 -6.74
C ASP A 72 -5.58 -27.76 -6.80
N GLY A 73 -5.02 -27.88 -8.02
CA GLY A 73 -3.69 -28.46 -8.25
C GLY A 73 -3.59 -29.98 -8.06
N VAL A 74 -4.73 -30.66 -7.82
CA VAL A 74 -4.83 -32.11 -7.79
C VAL A 74 -5.46 -32.56 -9.11
N PHE A 75 -4.74 -33.42 -9.83
CA PHE A 75 -5.32 -34.04 -11.02
C PHE A 75 -6.48 -34.93 -10.58
N ASN A 76 -7.65 -34.75 -11.19
CA ASN A 76 -8.73 -35.69 -11.04
C ASN A 76 -8.34 -36.91 -11.89
N ASP A 77 -7.84 -37.95 -11.22
CA ASP A 77 -7.36 -39.16 -11.89
C ASP A 77 -8.40 -39.69 -12.88
N THR A 78 -9.67 -39.74 -12.48
CA THR A 78 -10.80 -40.17 -13.33
C THR A 78 -10.97 -39.28 -14.56
N ALA A 79 -10.86 -37.96 -14.41
CA ALA A 79 -10.95 -37.01 -15.52
C ALA A 79 -9.73 -37.09 -16.44
N VAL A 80 -8.50 -37.14 -15.93
CA VAL A 80 -7.30 -37.31 -16.78
C VAL A 80 -7.39 -38.61 -17.57
N ILE A 81 -7.86 -39.64 -16.90
CA ILE A 81 -8.04 -40.94 -17.49
C ILE A 81 -9.17 -40.95 -18.54
N GLU A 82 -10.30 -40.27 -18.29
CA GLU A 82 -11.37 -40.09 -19.26
C GLU A 82 -10.90 -39.26 -20.47
N PHE A 83 -10.04 -38.25 -20.27
CA PHE A 83 -9.38 -37.51 -21.35
C PHE A 83 -8.48 -38.41 -22.19
N LEU A 84 -7.64 -39.20 -21.53
CA LEU A 84 -6.76 -40.16 -22.19
C LEU A 84 -7.59 -41.18 -22.98
N THR A 85 -8.70 -41.66 -22.43
CA THR A 85 -9.61 -42.64 -23.05
C THR A 85 -10.36 -42.05 -24.24
N HIS A 86 -10.90 -40.83 -24.10
CA HIS A 86 -11.69 -40.16 -25.13
C HIS A 86 -10.86 -39.80 -26.36
N ARG A 87 -9.58 -39.44 -26.16
CA ARG A 87 -8.63 -39.16 -27.25
C ARG A 87 -7.99 -40.44 -27.82
N TYR A 88 -7.96 -41.54 -27.05
CA TYR A 88 -7.52 -42.87 -27.50
C TYR A 88 -8.46 -43.53 -28.50
N ALA A 89 -9.76 -43.25 -28.42
CA ALA A 89 -10.74 -43.73 -29.39
C ALA A 89 -10.42 -43.28 -30.83
N HIS A 90 -9.51 -42.31 -31.01
CA HIS A 90 -9.21 -41.70 -32.30
C HIS A 90 -7.72 -41.64 -32.71
N THR A 91 -6.71 -41.95 -31.87
CA THR A 91 -5.27 -41.91 -32.29
C THR A 91 -4.31 -42.81 -31.48
N PHE A 92 -3.16 -43.18 -32.10
CA PHE A 92 -2.09 -44.03 -31.55
C PHE A 92 -1.34 -43.42 -30.34
N TYR A 93 -0.98 -44.30 -29.39
CA TYR A 93 -0.41 -44.06 -28.05
C TYR A 93 0.76 -43.06 -27.92
N GLY A 94 1.58 -42.90 -28.96
CA GLY A 94 2.83 -42.14 -28.89
C GLY A 94 2.63 -40.63 -28.71
N GLY A 95 1.79 -40.00 -29.54
CA GLY A 95 1.64 -38.54 -29.57
C GLY A 95 0.87 -37.95 -28.39
N LEU A 96 -0.05 -38.73 -27.82
CA LEU A 96 -0.95 -38.30 -26.75
C LEU A 96 -0.24 -38.07 -25.42
N TYR A 97 0.68 -38.98 -25.08
CA TYR A 97 1.53 -38.84 -23.90
C TYR A 97 2.51 -37.67 -24.06
N THR A 98 3.02 -37.44 -25.28
CA THR A 98 3.88 -36.28 -25.57
C THR A 98 3.10 -34.97 -25.46
N ASP A 99 1.84 -34.93 -25.89
CA ASP A 99 1.00 -33.73 -25.78
C ASP A 99 0.60 -33.45 -24.33
N LEU A 100 0.29 -34.47 -23.54
CA LEU A 100 0.07 -34.31 -22.09
C LEU A 100 1.33 -33.74 -21.43
N LEU A 101 2.50 -34.30 -21.73
CA LEU A 101 3.79 -33.82 -21.23
C LEU A 101 4.09 -32.37 -21.64
N LYS A 102 3.71 -31.95 -22.86
CA LYS A 102 3.83 -30.55 -23.31
C LYS A 102 2.95 -29.60 -22.50
N VAL A 103 1.76 -30.05 -22.09
CA VAL A 103 0.82 -29.25 -21.29
C VAL A 103 1.21 -29.22 -19.82
N THR A 104 1.69 -30.34 -19.28
CA THR A 104 1.94 -30.51 -17.84
C THR A 104 3.39 -30.24 -17.44
N GLY A 105 4.32 -30.23 -18.40
CA GLY A 105 5.76 -30.05 -18.19
C GLY A 105 6.46 -31.20 -17.45
N LYS A 106 5.74 -32.24 -17.02
CA LYS A 106 6.25 -33.40 -16.26
C LYS A 106 5.41 -34.65 -16.45
N GLU A 107 6.05 -35.81 -16.34
CA GLU A 107 5.39 -37.13 -16.43
C GLU A 107 4.48 -37.35 -15.22
N LEU A 108 3.16 -37.38 -15.43
CA LEU A 108 2.18 -37.56 -14.35
C LEU A 108 1.91 -39.04 -14.05
N PHE A 109 1.93 -39.90 -15.06
CA PHE A 109 1.72 -41.33 -14.93
C PHE A 109 2.78 -42.10 -15.72
N SER A 110 3.32 -43.16 -15.12
CA SER A 110 4.22 -44.04 -15.85
C SER A 110 3.49 -44.70 -17.04
N LYS A 111 4.20 -44.89 -18.16
CA LYS A 111 3.69 -45.66 -19.31
C LYS A 111 3.04 -46.98 -18.91
N LYS A 112 3.65 -47.71 -17.96
CA LYS A 112 3.12 -48.98 -17.44
C LYS A 112 1.77 -48.83 -16.73
N PHE A 113 1.57 -47.76 -15.97
CA PHE A 113 0.32 -47.50 -15.25
C PHE A 113 -0.84 -47.28 -16.24
N VAL A 114 -0.63 -46.41 -17.23
CA VAL A 114 -1.64 -46.10 -18.26
C VAL A 114 -1.98 -47.35 -19.09
N SER A 115 -0.97 -48.15 -19.46
CA SER A 115 -1.19 -49.40 -20.21
C SER A 115 -1.98 -50.44 -19.41
N LYS A 116 -1.75 -50.56 -18.10
CA LYS A 116 -2.49 -51.46 -17.21
C LYS A 116 -3.94 -51.00 -17.07
N TRP A 117 -4.16 -49.69 -16.88
CA TRP A 117 -5.50 -49.11 -16.76
C TRP A 117 -6.33 -49.32 -18.03
N ASN A 118 -5.72 -49.12 -19.20
CA ASN A 118 -6.35 -49.38 -20.50
C ASN A 118 -6.89 -50.82 -20.62
N SER A 119 -6.08 -51.81 -20.21
CA SER A 119 -6.51 -53.22 -20.24
C SER A 119 -7.66 -53.56 -19.29
N GLN A 120 -7.96 -52.71 -18.31
CA GLN A 120 -9.07 -52.88 -17.37
C GLN A 120 -10.38 -52.26 -17.87
N ILE A 121 -10.33 -51.14 -18.61
CA ILE A 121 -11.52 -50.55 -19.25
C ILE A 121 -12.12 -51.51 -20.26
N PHE A 122 -11.29 -52.08 -21.16
CA PHE A 122 -11.77 -52.96 -22.21
C PHE A 122 -12.31 -54.31 -21.69
N LYS A 123 -12.08 -54.63 -20.42
CA LYS A 123 -12.57 -55.86 -19.77
C LYS A 123 -13.84 -55.67 -18.95
N LYS A 124 -14.27 -54.43 -18.66
CA LYS A 124 -15.50 -54.15 -17.91
C LYS A 124 -16.45 -53.33 -18.78
N ASP A 125 -17.71 -53.73 -18.80
CA ASP A 125 -18.77 -52.97 -19.46
C ASP A 125 -18.68 -51.50 -19.09
N HIS A 126 -18.62 -50.66 -20.11
CA HIS A 126 -18.55 -49.20 -20.07
C HIS A 126 -19.59 -48.56 -19.11
N LEU A 127 -20.66 -49.30 -18.79
CA LEU A 127 -21.73 -48.97 -17.86
C LEU A 127 -21.27 -48.77 -16.41
N ALA A 128 -20.27 -49.50 -15.92
CA ALA A 128 -19.81 -49.37 -14.54
C ALA A 128 -19.04 -48.06 -14.29
N LEU A 129 -18.43 -47.48 -15.34
CA LEU A 129 -17.76 -46.18 -15.29
C LEU A 129 -18.74 -45.00 -15.33
N GLU A 130 -19.92 -45.15 -15.93
CA GLU A 130 -20.97 -44.11 -15.88
C GLU A 130 -21.46 -43.84 -14.44
N ILE A 131 -21.40 -44.84 -13.56
CA ILE A 131 -21.82 -44.74 -12.15
C ILE A 131 -20.79 -43.94 -11.31
N GLN A 132 -19.56 -43.78 -11.80
CA GLN A 132 -18.47 -43.06 -11.10
C GLN A 132 -18.24 -41.63 -11.56
N ARG A 133 -18.98 -41.09 -12.55
CA ARG A 133 -18.79 -39.69 -12.97
C ARG A 133 -19.10 -38.71 -11.85
N ASP A 134 -18.14 -37.85 -11.54
CA ASP A 134 -18.33 -36.71 -10.65
C ASP A 134 -19.39 -35.76 -11.22
N PHE A 135 -20.17 -35.12 -10.35
CA PHE A 135 -21.18 -34.17 -10.79
C PHE A 135 -20.53 -32.83 -11.15
N ASN A 136 -21.04 -32.18 -12.19
CA ASN A 136 -20.59 -30.85 -12.56
C ASN A 136 -21.08 -29.85 -11.50
N LYS A 137 -20.15 -29.38 -10.65
CA LYS A 137 -20.44 -28.46 -9.54
C LYS A 137 -21.17 -27.19 -10.01
N ASN A 138 -20.83 -26.64 -11.17
CA ASN A 138 -21.51 -25.45 -11.72
C ASN A 138 -22.95 -25.76 -12.11
N SER A 139 -23.20 -26.91 -12.74
CA SER A 139 -24.58 -27.34 -13.05
C SER A 139 -25.39 -27.62 -11.79
N LEU A 140 -24.79 -28.20 -10.75
CA LEU A 140 -25.47 -28.37 -9.46
C LEU A 140 -25.79 -27.03 -8.79
N ARG A 141 -24.84 -26.08 -8.80
CA ARG A 141 -25.07 -24.71 -8.30
C ARG A 141 -26.17 -24.01 -9.08
N GLY A 142 -26.19 -24.16 -10.40
CA GLY A 142 -27.26 -23.64 -11.26
C GLY A 142 -28.63 -24.20 -10.94
N PHE A 143 -28.70 -25.51 -10.66
CA PHE A 143 -29.91 -26.16 -10.18
C PHE A 143 -30.38 -25.57 -8.83
N LEU A 144 -29.45 -25.37 -7.89
CA LEU A 144 -29.75 -24.75 -6.59
C LEU A 144 -30.20 -23.28 -6.72
N VAL A 145 -29.59 -22.51 -7.62
CA VAL A 145 -29.99 -21.13 -7.93
C VAL A 145 -31.43 -21.11 -8.45
N CYS A 146 -31.80 -22.01 -9.36
CA CYS A 146 -33.18 -22.14 -9.84
C CYS A 146 -34.16 -22.34 -8.67
N LEU A 147 -33.85 -23.25 -7.75
CA LEU A 147 -34.72 -23.52 -6.60
C LEU A 147 -34.78 -22.34 -5.63
N PHE A 148 -33.66 -21.65 -5.41
CA PHE A 148 -33.60 -20.44 -4.60
C PHE A 148 -34.50 -19.33 -5.17
N THR A 149 -34.41 -19.08 -6.49
CA THR A 149 -35.25 -18.05 -7.16
C THR A 149 -36.75 -18.36 -7.11
N GLN A 150 -37.10 -19.63 -6.89
CA GLN A 150 -38.46 -20.09 -6.68
C GLN A 150 -38.86 -20.11 -5.19
N ASN A 151 -38.07 -19.46 -4.33
CA ASN A 151 -38.28 -19.38 -2.87
C ASN A 151 -38.33 -20.73 -2.15
N ASN A 152 -37.64 -21.76 -2.66
CA ASN A 152 -37.48 -23.01 -1.90
C ASN A 152 -36.54 -22.76 -0.71
N THR A 153 -36.78 -23.45 0.41
CA THR A 153 -35.83 -23.47 1.54
C THR A 153 -34.61 -24.32 1.20
N ALA A 154 -33.50 -24.14 1.93
CA ALA A 154 -32.30 -24.96 1.74
C ALA A 154 -32.58 -26.46 1.93
N THR A 155 -33.44 -26.82 2.89
CA THR A 155 -33.89 -28.20 3.13
C THR A 155 -34.64 -28.76 1.92
N GLN A 156 -35.61 -28.01 1.38
CA GLN A 156 -36.36 -28.42 0.18
C GLN A 156 -35.45 -28.55 -1.04
N ALA A 157 -34.48 -27.64 -1.17
CA ALA A 157 -33.53 -27.68 -2.27
C ALA A 157 -32.58 -28.88 -2.19
N HIS A 158 -32.10 -29.18 -0.98
CA HIS A 158 -31.29 -30.37 -0.70
C HIS A 158 -32.05 -31.67 -1.02
N GLU A 159 -33.30 -31.81 -0.56
CA GLU A 159 -34.13 -32.98 -0.85
C GLU A 159 -34.37 -33.15 -2.36
N LYS A 160 -34.71 -32.07 -3.07
CA LYS A 160 -34.89 -32.11 -4.53
C LYS A 160 -33.61 -32.46 -5.27
N LEU A 161 -32.46 -31.94 -4.81
CA LEU A 161 -31.16 -32.26 -5.39
C LEU A 161 -30.81 -33.74 -5.18
N LEU A 162 -31.06 -34.28 -3.99
CA LEU A 162 -30.84 -35.68 -3.64
C LEU A 162 -31.67 -36.62 -4.52
N VAL A 163 -32.96 -36.30 -4.74
CA VAL A 163 -33.85 -37.08 -5.63
C VAL A 163 -33.31 -37.10 -7.07
N VAL A 164 -32.80 -35.97 -7.55
CA VAL A 164 -32.34 -35.83 -8.94
C VAL A 164 -30.98 -36.49 -9.17
N THR A 165 -30.12 -36.51 -8.16
CA THR A 165 -28.74 -37.02 -8.25
C THR A 165 -28.62 -38.48 -7.78
N GLY A 166 -29.56 -38.97 -6.98
CA GLY A 166 -29.59 -40.33 -6.45
C GLY A 166 -28.57 -40.61 -5.33
N ARG A 167 -27.77 -39.61 -4.95
CA ARG A 167 -26.79 -39.66 -3.84
C ARG A 167 -26.56 -38.26 -3.28
N GLU A 168 -26.07 -38.16 -2.05
CA GLU A 168 -25.73 -36.85 -1.47
C GLU A 168 -24.48 -36.28 -2.18
N VAL A 169 -24.67 -35.18 -2.91
CA VAL A 169 -23.60 -34.47 -3.65
C VAL A 169 -23.23 -33.13 -3.02
N PHE A 170 -24.15 -32.58 -2.23
CA PHE A 170 -23.98 -31.41 -1.37
C PHE A 170 -24.69 -31.75 -0.07
N SER A 171 -24.01 -31.58 1.06
CA SER A 171 -24.64 -31.66 2.37
C SER A 171 -25.61 -30.50 2.58
N LEU A 172 -26.58 -30.68 3.48
CA LEU A 172 -27.52 -29.60 3.84
C LEU A 172 -26.79 -28.31 4.26
N ALA A 173 -25.72 -28.42 5.05
CA ALA A 173 -24.91 -27.28 5.50
C ALA A 173 -24.26 -26.52 4.32
N GLU A 174 -23.80 -27.23 3.29
CA GLU A 174 -23.24 -26.59 2.09
C GLU A 174 -24.32 -25.88 1.27
N VAL A 175 -25.53 -26.46 1.18
CA VAL A 175 -26.68 -25.80 0.52
C VAL A 175 -27.09 -24.53 1.28
N GLU A 176 -27.17 -24.59 2.61
CA GLU A 176 -27.46 -23.43 3.47
C GLU A 176 -26.42 -22.32 3.29
N LYS A 177 -25.13 -22.69 3.33
CA LYS A 177 -24.03 -21.75 3.09
C LYS A 177 -24.13 -21.11 1.71
N PHE A 178 -24.43 -21.91 0.67
CA PHE A 178 -24.59 -21.40 -0.68
C PHE A 178 -25.79 -20.46 -0.82
N PHE A 179 -26.94 -20.78 -0.21
CA PHE A 179 -28.12 -19.90 -0.21
C PHE A 179 -27.85 -18.57 0.49
N GLU A 180 -27.08 -18.59 1.57
CA GLU A 180 -26.65 -17.37 2.25
C GLU A 180 -25.71 -16.51 1.38
N GLN A 181 -24.81 -17.14 0.62
CA GLN A 181 -24.01 -16.44 -0.40
C GLN A 181 -24.89 -15.83 -1.50
N ILE A 182 -25.98 -16.50 -1.90
CA ILE A 182 -26.95 -15.95 -2.87
C ILE A 182 -27.63 -14.70 -2.31
N ARG A 183 -28.11 -14.74 -1.06
CA ARG A 183 -28.77 -13.59 -0.41
C ARG A 183 -27.87 -12.36 -0.29
N ARG A 184 -26.57 -12.57 -0.06
CA ARG A 184 -25.57 -11.50 0.03
C ARG A 184 -25.15 -10.94 -1.33
N GLY A 185 -25.47 -11.64 -2.42
CA GLY A 185 -25.01 -11.30 -3.77
C GLY A 185 -23.60 -11.80 -4.10
N ASP A 186 -22.98 -12.60 -3.22
CA ASP A 186 -21.58 -13.01 -3.30
C ASP A 186 -21.37 -14.25 -4.20
N TYR A 187 -22.43 -15.02 -4.49
CA TYR A 187 -22.35 -16.28 -5.27
C TYR A 187 -21.94 -16.11 -6.75
N LEU A 188 -21.88 -14.87 -7.25
CA LEU A 188 -21.48 -14.53 -8.62
C LEU A 188 -19.96 -14.38 -8.78
N VAL A 189 -19.17 -14.53 -7.70
CA VAL A 189 -17.73 -14.34 -7.71
C VAL A 189 -17.03 -15.70 -7.86
N GLN A 190 -16.33 -15.92 -8.98
CA GLN A 190 -15.33 -16.99 -9.05
C GLN A 190 -14.20 -16.65 -8.07
N GLU A 191 -14.15 -17.35 -6.94
CA GLU A 191 -12.96 -17.34 -6.07
C GLU A 191 -11.82 -18.01 -6.82
N HIS A 192 -10.78 -17.25 -7.16
CA HIS A 192 -9.54 -17.79 -7.72
C HIS A 192 -8.54 -17.98 -6.58
N GLU A 193 -7.89 -19.14 -6.54
CA GLU A 193 -6.83 -19.38 -5.56
C GLU A 193 -5.61 -18.50 -5.88
N ASP A 194 -5.13 -17.76 -4.88
CA ASP A 194 -4.09 -16.73 -4.98
C ASP A 194 -2.77 -17.22 -5.62
N ARG A 195 -2.47 -18.52 -5.47
CA ARG A 195 -1.31 -19.19 -6.09
C ARG A 195 -1.45 -19.41 -7.59
N LEU A 196 -2.67 -19.64 -8.08
CA LEU A 196 -2.96 -19.86 -9.50
C LEU A 196 -2.92 -18.54 -10.28
N TRP A 197 -3.43 -17.45 -9.68
CA TRP A 197 -3.33 -16.11 -10.26
C TRP A 197 -1.87 -15.70 -10.47
N ARG A 198 -1.01 -15.95 -9.47
CA ARG A 198 0.44 -15.66 -9.53
C ARG A 198 1.21 -16.46 -10.60
N ALA A 199 0.68 -17.59 -11.04
CA ALA A 199 1.32 -18.43 -12.08
C ALA A 199 0.98 -17.97 -13.52
N VAL A 200 -0.02 -17.11 -13.70
CA VAL A 200 -0.42 -16.62 -15.02
C VAL A 200 0.53 -15.48 -15.45
N PRO A 201 1.10 -15.51 -16.68
CA PRO A 201 1.94 -14.42 -17.18
C PRO A 201 1.29 -13.04 -17.10
N GLN A 202 -0.04 -12.98 -17.19
CA GLN A 202 -0.84 -11.77 -17.07
C GLN A 202 -0.79 -11.15 -15.67
N TYR A 203 -0.73 -11.96 -14.60
CA TYR A 203 -0.54 -11.42 -13.25
C TYR A 203 0.84 -10.80 -13.09
N ASN A 204 1.89 -11.47 -13.55
CA ASN A 204 3.25 -10.92 -13.49
C ASN A 204 3.37 -9.64 -14.32
N PHE A 205 2.69 -9.58 -15.47
CA PHE A 205 2.57 -8.35 -16.25
C PHE A 205 1.85 -7.24 -15.47
N MET A 206 0.70 -7.54 -14.87
CA MET A 206 -0.06 -6.56 -14.08
C MET A 206 0.68 -6.11 -12.82
N LYS A 207 1.42 -7.01 -12.17
CA LYS A 207 2.27 -6.70 -11.03
C LYS A 207 3.39 -5.76 -11.44
N ASN A 208 4.12 -6.09 -12.50
CA ASN A 208 5.17 -5.22 -13.04
C ASN A 208 4.59 -3.86 -13.47
N LEU A 209 3.41 -3.84 -14.08
CA LEU A 209 2.70 -2.61 -14.44
C LEU A 209 2.38 -1.78 -13.20
N VAL A 210 1.82 -2.36 -12.14
CA VAL A 210 1.50 -1.66 -10.89
C VAL A 210 2.77 -1.14 -10.20
N GLU A 211 3.84 -1.93 -10.17
CA GLU A 211 5.14 -1.54 -9.59
C GLU A 211 5.72 -0.29 -10.26
N HIS A 212 5.56 -0.16 -11.59
CA HIS A 212 6.07 0.97 -12.37
C HIS A 212 5.03 2.06 -12.67
N ALA A 213 3.76 1.84 -12.35
CA ALA A 213 2.69 2.79 -12.57
C ALA A 213 2.86 4.04 -11.71
N ASP A 214 2.62 5.20 -12.33
CA ASP A 214 2.46 6.46 -11.60
C ASP A 214 1.17 6.46 -10.76
N LEU A 215 0.97 7.50 -9.97
CA LEU A 215 -0.19 7.58 -9.07
C LEU A 215 -1.52 7.65 -9.84
N ASN A 216 -1.56 8.31 -11.00
CA ASN A 216 -2.79 8.43 -11.79
C ASN A 216 -3.18 7.09 -12.40
N LEU A 217 -2.21 6.37 -12.97
CA LEU A 217 -2.41 5.04 -13.51
C LEU A 217 -2.78 4.06 -12.40
N ARG A 218 -2.11 4.09 -11.24
CA ARG A 218 -2.51 3.27 -10.08
C ARG A 218 -3.95 3.57 -9.65
N LYS A 219 -4.34 4.84 -9.56
CA LYS A 219 -5.72 5.23 -9.25
C LYS A 219 -6.72 4.71 -10.29
N ALA A 220 -6.41 4.84 -11.58
CA ALA A 220 -7.25 4.32 -12.65
C ALA A 220 -7.37 2.78 -12.57
N LEU A 221 -6.25 2.08 -12.37
CA LEU A 221 -6.20 0.63 -12.18
C LEU A 221 -6.99 0.19 -10.94
N TYR A 222 -6.92 0.93 -9.84
CA TYR A 222 -7.66 0.66 -8.60
C TYR A 222 -9.18 0.69 -8.79
N GLN A 223 -9.68 1.42 -9.78
CA GLN A 223 -11.10 1.52 -10.13
C GLN A 223 -11.58 0.42 -11.10
N THR A 224 -10.70 -0.48 -11.55
CA THR A 224 -11.04 -1.49 -12.58
C THR A 224 -11.76 -2.72 -11.99
N CYS A 225 -11.02 -3.71 -11.48
CA CYS A 225 -11.55 -4.94 -10.89
C CYS A 225 -10.93 -5.22 -9.51
N ARG A 226 -11.61 -6.07 -8.74
CA ARG A 226 -11.20 -6.43 -7.37
C ARG A 226 -9.78 -6.98 -7.30
N GLN A 227 -9.36 -7.78 -8.28
CA GLN A 227 -8.02 -8.39 -8.30
C GLN A 227 -6.91 -7.35 -8.49
N VAL A 228 -7.12 -6.35 -9.35
CA VAL A 228 -6.17 -5.25 -9.53
C VAL A 228 -6.15 -4.35 -8.30
N LYS A 229 -7.31 -4.14 -7.69
CA LYS A 229 -7.44 -3.43 -6.42
C LYS A 229 -6.63 -4.11 -5.32
N GLU A 230 -6.81 -5.42 -5.11
CA GLU A 230 -6.06 -6.23 -4.14
C GLU A 230 -4.55 -6.24 -4.45
N LEU A 231 -4.17 -6.27 -5.74
CA LEU A 231 -2.77 -6.18 -6.14
C LEU A 231 -2.16 -4.82 -5.76
N ILE A 232 -2.87 -3.72 -5.99
CA ILE A 232 -2.44 -2.37 -5.57
C ILE A 232 -2.41 -2.25 -4.06
N ASP A 233 -3.42 -2.77 -3.36
CA ASP A 233 -3.49 -2.82 -1.90
C ASP A 233 -2.27 -3.54 -1.32
N ASN A 234 -1.77 -4.58 -1.97
CA ASN A 234 -0.63 -5.36 -1.49
C ASN A 234 0.73 -4.93 -2.08
N THR A 235 0.78 -3.94 -2.96
CA THR A 235 2.03 -3.50 -3.62
C THR A 235 2.42 -2.12 -3.14
N ASP A 236 3.51 -2.04 -2.37
CA ASP A 236 4.04 -0.78 -1.87
C ASP A 236 4.26 0.24 -3.00
N CYS A 237 3.86 1.48 -2.76
CA CYS A 237 4.13 2.60 -3.65
C CYS A 237 5.13 3.53 -2.97
N ARG A 238 6.41 3.42 -3.33
CA ARG A 238 7.43 4.34 -2.85
C ARG A 238 7.55 5.56 -3.75
N ILE A 239 7.53 6.75 -3.17
CA ILE A 239 7.80 8.03 -3.83
C ILE A 239 9.10 8.59 -3.24
N ASN A 240 10.05 8.93 -4.10
CA ASN A 240 11.38 9.36 -3.65
C ASN A 240 11.34 10.70 -2.92
N SER A 241 10.68 11.69 -3.50
CA SER A 241 10.59 13.02 -2.91
C SER A 241 9.30 13.71 -3.33
N VAL A 242 8.60 14.34 -2.39
CA VAL A 242 7.48 15.26 -2.65
C VAL A 242 7.87 16.62 -2.11
N HIS A 243 7.73 17.65 -2.93
CA HIS A 243 8.04 19.03 -2.59
C HIS A 243 6.77 19.86 -2.62
N VAL A 244 6.57 20.64 -1.57
CA VAL A 244 5.44 21.55 -1.44
C VAL A 244 5.95 22.91 -0.98
N ASN A 245 5.79 23.92 -1.82
CA ASN A 245 6.25 25.28 -1.55
C ASN A 245 5.04 26.21 -1.44
N PHE A 246 4.88 26.84 -0.28
CA PHE A 246 3.90 27.89 0.02
C PHE A 246 4.63 29.20 0.18
N ILE A 247 4.58 30.04 -0.84
CA ILE A 247 5.23 31.35 -0.84
C ILE A 247 4.19 32.35 -1.30
N ASP A 248 3.87 33.31 -0.44
CA ASP A 248 2.84 34.31 -0.67
C ASP A 248 1.51 33.67 -1.11
N ASP A 249 0.95 34.15 -2.23
CA ASP A 249 -0.28 33.66 -2.85
C ASP A 249 -0.06 32.47 -3.81
N THR A 250 1.09 31.79 -3.72
CA THR A 250 1.49 30.72 -4.65
C THR A 250 1.79 29.41 -3.94
N ILE A 251 1.20 28.33 -4.47
CA ILE A 251 1.44 26.96 -4.01
C ILE A 251 2.06 26.17 -5.16
N THR A 252 3.25 25.64 -4.98
CA THR A 252 3.90 24.77 -5.97
C THR A 252 4.07 23.36 -5.41
N ILE A 253 3.65 22.36 -6.18
CA ILE A 253 3.69 20.95 -5.81
C ILE A 253 4.38 20.16 -6.91
N PHE A 254 5.38 19.37 -6.56
CA PHE A 254 6.04 18.48 -7.50
C PHE A 254 6.64 17.27 -6.80
N SER A 255 6.88 16.20 -7.56
CA SER A 255 7.61 15.03 -7.10
C SER A 255 8.46 14.45 -8.22
N ASP A 256 9.44 13.64 -7.83
CA ASP A 256 10.23 12.87 -8.78
C ASP A 256 9.62 11.48 -8.98
N PRO A 257 9.33 11.01 -10.22
CA PRO A 257 8.66 11.68 -11.36
C PRO A 257 7.12 11.50 -11.32
N LYS A 258 6.57 11.02 -10.19
CA LYS A 258 5.19 10.51 -10.09
C LYS A 258 4.10 11.59 -9.96
N ILE A 259 4.47 12.83 -9.65
CA ILE A 259 3.57 13.98 -9.51
C ILE A 259 4.13 15.09 -10.41
N PRO A 260 3.46 15.37 -11.55
CA PRO A 260 3.82 16.50 -12.39
C PRO A 260 3.85 17.79 -11.58
N GLN A 261 4.83 18.65 -11.86
CA GLN A 261 4.90 19.96 -11.25
C GLN A 261 3.65 20.78 -11.60
N GLU A 262 2.99 21.27 -10.57
CA GLU A 262 1.86 22.18 -10.68
C GLU A 262 2.05 23.37 -9.74
N THR A 263 1.84 24.57 -10.27
CA THR A 263 1.84 25.82 -9.51
C THR A 263 0.45 26.45 -9.55
N TYR A 264 -0.08 26.79 -8.39
CA TYR A 264 -1.38 27.42 -8.20
C TYR A 264 -1.15 28.83 -7.65
N GLN A 265 -1.49 29.85 -8.44
CA GLN A 265 -1.37 31.26 -8.06
C GLN A 265 -2.76 31.85 -7.83
N SER A 266 -2.97 32.46 -6.66
CA SER A 266 -4.22 33.14 -6.32
C SER A 266 -4.33 34.49 -7.04
N PHE A 267 -5.53 34.80 -7.51
CA PHE A 267 -5.92 36.14 -7.94
C PHE A 267 -7.16 36.51 -7.14
N GLN A 268 -6.96 37.22 -6.03
CA GLN A 268 -7.96 37.55 -4.99
C GLN A 268 -9.36 37.80 -5.59
N GLU A 269 -10.35 36.99 -5.16
CA GLU A 269 -11.77 37.04 -5.58
C GLU A 269 -12.06 36.83 -7.08
N LEU A 270 -11.02 36.71 -7.92
CA LEU A 270 -11.14 36.51 -9.36
C LEU A 270 -10.99 35.03 -9.71
N GLY A 271 -10.11 34.30 -9.01
CA GLY A 271 -9.88 32.87 -9.22
C GLY A 271 -8.44 32.43 -8.99
N CYS A 272 -7.99 31.44 -9.75
CA CYS A 272 -6.65 30.87 -9.65
C CYS A 272 -6.06 30.57 -11.04
N ALA A 273 -4.82 31.01 -11.28
CA ALA A 273 -4.04 30.52 -12.41
C ALA A 273 -3.31 29.24 -12.01
N VAL A 274 -3.37 28.23 -12.89
CA VAL A 274 -2.69 26.96 -12.69
C VAL A 274 -1.68 26.76 -13.82
N HIS A 275 -0.43 26.53 -13.44
CA HIS A 275 0.67 26.24 -14.34
C HIS A 275 1.02 24.76 -14.24
N SER A 276 1.04 24.05 -15.36
CA SER A 276 1.46 22.65 -15.41
C SER A 276 2.00 22.30 -16.78
N ASN A 277 3.17 21.64 -16.85
CA ASN A 277 3.78 21.16 -18.09
C ASN A 277 3.85 22.25 -19.19
N GLY A 278 4.28 23.46 -18.82
CA GLY A 278 4.38 24.60 -19.74
C GLY A 278 3.05 25.22 -20.18
N LYS A 279 1.91 24.69 -19.70
CA LYS A 279 0.58 25.25 -19.97
C LYS A 279 0.10 26.04 -18.78
N VAL A 280 -0.65 27.11 -19.06
CA VAL A 280 -1.31 27.94 -18.06
C VAL A 280 -2.80 27.97 -18.35
N TRP A 281 -3.62 27.74 -17.34
CA TRP A 281 -5.06 27.92 -17.44
C TRP A 281 -5.60 28.67 -16.23
N TYR A 282 -6.67 29.43 -16.47
CA TYR A 282 -7.34 30.21 -15.45
C TYR A 282 -8.62 29.51 -15.01
N LYS A 283 -8.80 29.37 -13.69
CA LYS A 283 -10.03 28.85 -13.09
C LYS A 283 -10.71 29.96 -12.31
N LYS A 284 -11.82 30.47 -12.87
CA LYS A 284 -12.65 31.49 -12.23
C LYS A 284 -13.31 30.90 -10.98
N SER A 285 -13.19 31.60 -9.86
CA SER A 285 -13.84 31.24 -8.59
C SER A 285 -14.02 32.50 -7.76
N ALA A 286 -15.17 32.63 -7.10
CA ALA A 286 -15.41 33.69 -6.11
C ALA A 286 -14.79 33.36 -4.73
N ASP A 287 -14.36 32.11 -4.54
CA ASP A 287 -13.70 31.67 -3.31
C ASP A 287 -12.23 32.13 -3.31
N PRO A 288 -11.82 33.00 -2.36
CA PRO A 288 -10.44 33.49 -2.27
C PRO A 288 -9.43 32.37 -1.96
N GLU A 289 -9.86 31.23 -1.41
CA GLU A 289 -9.02 30.10 -1.04
C GLU A 289 -9.03 28.98 -2.11
N HIS A 290 -9.58 29.25 -3.30
CA HIS A 290 -9.73 28.25 -4.36
C HIS A 290 -8.41 27.58 -4.78
N HIS A 291 -7.30 28.33 -4.80
CA HIS A 291 -5.97 27.82 -5.11
C HIS A 291 -5.51 26.75 -4.09
N GLN A 292 -5.83 26.92 -2.80
CA GLN A 292 -5.55 25.94 -1.73
C GLN A 292 -6.39 24.68 -1.91
N ILE A 293 -7.66 24.82 -2.31
CA ILE A 293 -8.53 23.67 -2.62
C ILE A 293 -7.97 22.84 -3.78
N LEU A 294 -7.44 23.49 -4.82
CA LEU A 294 -6.84 22.80 -5.97
C LEU A 294 -5.55 22.07 -5.57
N ALA A 295 -4.66 22.74 -4.83
CA ALA A 295 -3.45 22.14 -4.27
C ALA A 295 -3.77 20.93 -3.37
N LYS A 296 -4.78 21.07 -2.51
CA LYS A 296 -5.28 19.96 -1.67
C LYS A 296 -5.73 18.78 -2.53
N LYS A 297 -6.59 19.00 -3.54
CA LYS A 297 -7.05 17.93 -4.44
C LYS A 297 -5.91 17.20 -5.13
N LYS A 298 -4.80 17.90 -5.42
CA LYS A 298 -3.60 17.31 -5.99
C LYS A 298 -2.88 16.39 -5.00
N LEU A 299 -2.72 16.83 -3.76
CA LEU A 299 -2.08 16.02 -2.71
C LEU A 299 -2.99 14.89 -2.20
N ASP A 300 -4.31 15.04 -2.28
CA ASP A 300 -5.29 13.99 -1.94
C ASP A 300 -5.10 12.73 -2.81
N ILE A 301 -4.42 12.83 -3.95
CA ILE A 301 -4.07 11.64 -4.75
C ILE A 301 -3.16 10.69 -3.95
N LEU A 302 -2.31 11.21 -3.06
CA LEU A 302 -1.42 10.42 -2.19
C LEU A 302 -2.19 9.61 -1.14
N THR A 303 -3.37 10.09 -0.73
CA THR A 303 -4.19 9.44 0.30
C THR A 303 -5.20 8.47 -0.27
N GLN A 304 -5.53 8.62 -1.56
CA GLN A 304 -6.46 7.76 -2.29
C GLN A 304 -5.84 6.40 -2.68
N ILE A 305 -4.51 6.27 -2.61
CA ILE A 305 -3.80 5.05 -2.92
C ILE A 305 -3.26 4.46 -1.62
N PRO A 306 -3.62 3.22 -1.27
CA PRO A 306 -3.11 2.56 -0.08
C PRO A 306 -1.61 2.26 -0.20
N ASN A 307 -0.95 2.15 0.96
CA ASN A 307 0.48 1.79 1.07
C ASN A 307 1.44 2.70 0.27
N VAL A 308 1.09 3.99 0.15
CA VAL A 308 2.01 5.02 -0.33
C VAL A 308 2.98 5.41 0.79
N THR A 309 4.27 5.30 0.50
CA THR A 309 5.36 5.77 1.37
C THR A 309 6.17 6.84 0.64
N VAL A 310 6.26 8.02 1.23
CA VAL A 310 7.08 9.12 0.75
C VAL A 310 8.41 9.09 1.51
N ALA A 311 9.50 8.83 0.80
CA ALA A 311 10.82 8.77 1.41
C ALA A 311 11.26 10.15 1.91
N ASN A 312 11.08 11.20 1.11
CA ASN A 312 11.40 12.58 1.49
C ASN A 312 10.21 13.50 1.24
N PHE A 313 9.69 14.13 2.28
CA PHE A 313 8.67 15.17 2.14
C PHE A 313 9.29 16.50 2.50
N LYS A 314 9.35 17.42 1.54
CA LYS A 314 9.94 18.74 1.70
C LYS A 314 8.87 19.80 1.65
N LEU A 315 8.75 20.56 2.73
CA LEU A 315 7.80 21.64 2.89
C LEU A 315 8.57 22.94 3.10
N ASN A 316 8.39 23.89 2.20
CA ASN A 316 8.75 25.28 2.45
C ASN A 316 7.47 26.08 2.63
N ALA A 317 7.30 26.74 3.77
CA ALA A 317 6.11 27.53 4.04
C ALA A 317 6.42 28.74 4.91
N ASP A 318 5.84 29.89 4.58
CA ASP A 318 5.71 31.01 5.51
C ASP A 318 4.56 30.74 6.48
N LEU A 319 4.91 30.36 7.72
CA LEU A 319 4.03 30.03 8.84
C LEU A 319 3.88 31.20 9.82
N SER A 320 3.77 32.43 9.32
CA SER A 320 3.29 33.54 10.14
C SER A 320 1.97 33.16 10.82
N GLN A 321 1.67 33.69 12.01
CA GLN A 321 0.55 33.22 12.85
C GLN A 321 -0.81 33.21 12.13
N SER A 322 -1.04 34.11 11.16
CA SER A 322 -2.23 34.14 10.30
C SER A 322 -2.32 32.93 9.36
N ASN A 323 -1.19 32.42 8.89
CA ASN A 323 -1.12 31.33 7.90
C ASN A 323 -1.24 29.95 8.55
N VAL A 324 -0.77 29.76 9.78
CA VAL A 324 -0.83 28.45 10.49
C VAL A 324 -2.26 27.93 10.63
N GLN A 325 -3.23 28.81 10.96
CA GLN A 325 -4.63 28.41 11.11
C GLN A 325 -5.23 27.97 9.77
N ASN A 326 -4.91 28.68 8.69
CA ASN A 326 -5.37 28.33 7.36
C ASN A 326 -4.79 26.99 6.92
N LEU A 327 -3.48 26.79 7.08
CA LEU A 327 -2.82 25.55 6.72
C LEU A 327 -3.38 24.33 7.48
N SER A 328 -3.72 24.48 8.76
CA SER A 328 -4.32 23.39 9.56
C SER A 328 -5.67 22.90 9.02
N LYS A 329 -6.49 23.78 8.42
CA LYS A 329 -7.77 23.41 7.78
C LYS A 329 -7.56 22.56 6.53
N TYR A 330 -6.46 22.80 5.82
CA TYR A 330 -6.21 22.17 4.55
C TYR A 330 -5.53 20.82 4.69
N TYR A 331 -4.61 20.63 5.64
CA TYR A 331 -3.76 19.41 5.70
C TYR A 331 -4.23 18.27 6.60
N ILE A 332 -5.48 18.30 7.09
CA ILE A 332 -6.09 17.18 7.85
C ILE A 332 -5.97 15.83 7.12
N PHE A 333 -5.89 15.84 5.79
CA PHE A 333 -5.85 14.62 4.97
C PHE A 333 -4.49 13.90 4.96
N LEU A 334 -3.37 14.54 5.31
CA LEU A 334 -2.06 13.87 5.27
C LEU A 334 -1.94 12.72 6.28
N ARG A 335 -2.94 12.55 7.18
CA ARG A 335 -2.97 11.58 8.30
C ARG A 335 -2.78 10.13 7.91
N THR A 336 -2.93 9.79 6.63
CA THR A 336 -2.76 8.43 6.10
C THR A 336 -1.43 8.21 5.38
N ILE A 337 -0.67 9.28 5.12
CA ILE A 337 0.58 9.18 4.36
C ILE A 337 1.71 8.76 5.28
N ARG A 338 2.42 7.71 4.86
CA ARG A 338 3.66 7.26 5.48
C ARG A 338 4.81 8.11 4.95
N ILE A 339 5.49 8.82 5.84
CA ILE A 339 6.66 9.65 5.52
C ILE A 339 7.85 9.14 6.30
N GLU A 340 9.00 9.01 5.65
CA GLU A 340 10.24 8.59 6.30
C GLU A 340 11.10 9.78 6.76
N ASN A 341 11.32 10.75 5.87
CA ASN A 341 12.13 11.92 6.15
C ASN A 341 11.31 13.18 5.88
N LEU A 342 11.24 14.08 6.86
CA LEU A 342 10.54 15.34 6.74
C LEU A 342 11.52 16.51 6.79
N TYR A 343 11.49 17.35 5.75
CA TYR A 343 12.30 18.55 5.60
C TYR A 343 11.38 19.76 5.66
N LEU A 344 11.62 20.67 6.60
CA LEU A 344 10.82 21.85 6.83
C LEU A 344 11.69 23.09 6.69
N LYS A 345 11.30 24.01 5.81
CA LYS A 345 11.77 25.40 5.83
C LYS A 345 10.59 26.28 6.22
N ILE A 346 10.69 26.91 7.38
CA ILE A 346 9.62 27.69 7.98
C ILE A 346 10.18 28.95 8.63
N ASP A 347 9.35 29.96 8.81
CA ASP A 347 9.69 31.12 9.62
C ASP A 347 9.56 30.79 11.12
N ASN A 348 8.48 30.13 11.55
CA ASN A 348 8.15 29.91 12.96
C ASN A 348 7.98 28.43 13.34
N PHE A 349 8.85 27.96 14.24
CA PHE A 349 8.85 26.58 14.74
C PHE A 349 7.55 26.17 15.46
N ALA A 350 6.83 27.11 16.09
CA ALA A 350 5.57 26.79 16.75
C ALA A 350 4.52 26.19 15.78
N GLY A 351 4.59 26.58 14.49
CA GLY A 351 3.73 26.06 13.43
C GLY A 351 3.93 24.57 13.14
N ILE A 352 5.12 24.00 13.41
CA ILE A 352 5.44 22.60 13.11
C ILE A 352 4.48 21.64 13.80
N SER A 353 4.11 21.95 15.05
CA SER A 353 3.22 21.11 15.84
C SER A 353 1.84 20.93 15.19
N ALA A 354 1.37 21.91 14.41
CA ALA A 354 0.16 21.76 13.60
C ALA A 354 0.36 20.74 12.47
N TYR A 355 1.53 20.71 11.84
CA TYR A 355 1.83 19.79 10.72
C TYR A 355 2.05 18.35 11.16
N LEU A 356 2.79 18.14 12.24
CA LEU A 356 3.20 16.79 12.62
C LEU A 356 2.05 15.95 13.18
N GLY A 357 0.97 16.60 13.65
CA GLY A 357 -0.30 15.93 13.94
C GLY A 357 -0.98 15.31 12.70
N HIS A 358 -0.47 15.59 11.50
CA HIS A 358 -1.03 15.12 10.24
C HIS A 358 -0.24 14.01 9.56
N PHE A 359 0.80 13.41 10.13
CA PHE A 359 1.49 12.28 9.49
C PHE A 359 1.34 10.98 10.29
N VAL A 360 1.53 9.84 9.62
CA VAL A 360 1.63 8.54 10.28
C VAL A 360 2.96 8.51 11.05
N PRO A 361 2.94 8.52 12.40
CA PRO A 361 4.16 8.68 13.20
C PRO A 361 5.09 7.47 13.14
N GLU A 362 4.56 6.30 12.79
CA GLU A 362 5.29 5.02 12.73
C GLU A 362 6.42 4.98 11.71
N THR A 363 6.33 5.79 10.67
CA THR A 363 7.28 5.72 9.56
C THR A 363 8.34 6.80 9.61
N LEU A 364 8.14 7.84 10.42
CA LEU A 364 9.04 8.98 10.49
C LEU A 364 10.35 8.58 11.16
N ARG A 365 11.46 8.73 10.43
CA ARG A 365 12.83 8.40 10.87
C ARG A 365 13.70 9.63 11.03
N LYS A 366 13.53 10.65 10.17
CA LYS A 366 14.37 11.85 10.15
C LYS A 366 13.54 13.13 10.10
N LEU A 367 13.96 14.11 10.90
CA LEU A 367 13.47 15.48 10.90
C LEU A 367 14.61 16.44 10.55
N VAL A 368 14.43 17.25 9.50
CA VAL A 368 15.32 18.34 9.13
C VAL A 368 14.51 19.63 9.13
N ILE A 369 14.88 20.59 9.97
CA ILE A 369 14.09 21.79 10.22
C ILE A 369 14.99 23.02 10.14
N PHE A 370 14.81 23.80 9.08
CA PHE A 370 15.32 25.15 8.99
C PHE A 370 14.20 26.12 9.41
N ALA A 371 14.36 26.73 10.57
CA ALA A 371 13.45 27.73 11.11
C ALA A 371 14.08 29.13 11.08
N GLY A 372 13.25 30.17 11.07
CA GLY A 372 13.69 31.53 11.37
C GLY A 372 14.28 31.66 12.78
N ASN A 373 14.88 32.81 13.08
CA ASN A 373 15.57 33.07 14.35
C ASN A 373 14.60 33.33 15.51
N HIS A 374 13.72 32.36 15.78
CA HIS A 374 12.84 32.36 16.95
C HIS A 374 13.37 31.41 18.00
N ARG A 375 12.84 31.54 19.21
CA ARG A 375 13.17 30.68 20.34
C ARG A 375 12.10 29.60 20.47
N PHE A 376 12.49 28.41 20.87
CA PHE A 376 11.55 27.30 21.04
C PHE A 376 11.74 26.57 22.37
N SER A 377 10.65 26.35 23.09
CA SER A 377 10.64 25.57 24.32
C SER A 377 10.06 24.17 24.07
N LEU A 378 10.93 23.16 24.12
CA LEU A 378 10.52 21.75 24.03
C LEU A 378 9.58 21.37 25.18
N ARG A 379 9.82 21.92 26.38
CA ARG A 379 8.99 21.70 27.56
C ARG A 379 7.56 22.19 27.35
N VAL A 380 7.38 23.40 26.81
CA VAL A 380 6.04 23.93 26.50
C VAL A 380 5.34 23.01 25.49
N MET A 381 6.06 22.54 24.47
CA MET A 381 5.49 21.60 23.49
C MET A 381 5.06 20.28 24.14
N ALA A 382 5.94 19.65 24.93
CA ALA A 382 5.66 18.38 25.59
C ALA A 382 4.47 18.48 26.57
N GLN A 383 4.32 19.62 27.24
CA GLN A 383 3.22 19.85 28.20
C GLN A 383 1.90 20.22 27.53
N THR A 384 1.93 21.08 26.51
CA THR A 384 0.71 21.60 25.88
C THR A 384 0.17 20.68 24.79
N ARG A 385 1.01 19.81 24.22
CA ARG A 385 0.70 18.94 23.07
C ARG A 385 1.37 17.55 23.21
N PRO A 386 1.03 16.78 24.26
CA PRO A 386 1.69 15.52 24.58
C PRO A 386 1.50 14.47 23.47
N THR A 387 0.33 14.43 22.83
CA THR A 387 0.02 13.53 21.72
C THR A 387 0.89 13.78 20.49
N GLU A 388 1.15 15.04 20.17
CA GLU A 388 2.02 15.45 19.08
C GLU A 388 3.48 15.15 19.44
N TRP A 389 3.88 15.40 20.68
CA TRP A 389 5.22 15.07 21.17
C TRP A 389 5.53 13.56 21.07
N GLU A 390 4.63 12.68 21.50
CA GLU A 390 4.79 11.21 21.37
C GLU A 390 4.96 10.73 19.92
N ARG A 391 4.49 11.51 18.95
CA ARG A 391 4.67 11.19 17.53
C ARG A 391 6.08 11.50 17.04
N TRP A 392 6.76 12.47 17.64
CA TRP A 392 8.13 12.85 17.28
C TRP A 392 9.15 11.88 17.86
N THR A 393 8.85 11.26 19.02
CA THR A 393 9.80 10.40 19.72
C THR A 393 10.18 9.12 18.97
N ARG A 394 9.50 8.84 17.84
CA ARG A 394 9.83 7.74 16.93
C ARG A 394 10.91 8.10 15.91
N ALA A 395 11.14 9.38 15.66
CA ALA A 395 12.23 9.81 14.79
C ALA A 395 13.58 9.55 15.47
N GLU A 396 14.55 9.09 14.69
CA GLU A 396 15.89 8.73 15.17
C GLU A 396 16.90 9.85 14.92
N VAL A 397 16.57 10.80 14.04
CA VAL A 397 17.46 11.85 13.58
C VAL A 397 16.77 13.22 13.64
N LEU A 398 17.41 14.18 14.28
CA LEU A 398 17.03 15.59 14.29
C LEU A 398 18.16 16.47 13.75
N ILE A 399 17.87 17.31 12.77
CA ILE A 399 18.81 18.29 12.22
C ILE A 399 18.10 19.63 12.19
N THR A 400 18.55 20.62 12.94
CA THR A 400 17.90 21.92 12.97
C THR A 400 18.83 23.08 13.30
N ASN A 401 18.53 24.27 12.77
CA ASN A 401 19.13 25.53 13.21
C ASN A 401 18.30 26.20 14.34
N GLN A 402 17.25 25.55 14.81
CA GLN A 402 16.38 26.08 15.85
C GLN A 402 17.13 26.24 17.17
N ARG A 403 16.93 27.39 17.81
CA ARG A 403 17.46 27.69 19.14
C ARG A 403 16.48 27.26 20.22
N PHE A 404 16.88 26.27 21.03
CA PHE A 404 16.08 25.80 22.15
C PHE A 404 16.29 26.67 23.41
N GLU A 405 15.20 27.05 24.07
CA GLU A 405 15.22 27.82 25.32
C GLU A 405 15.52 26.96 26.54
N ASP A 406 15.18 25.69 26.46
CA ASP A 406 15.35 24.72 27.53
C ASP A 406 15.40 23.32 26.91
N ILE A 407 16.46 22.58 27.26
CA ILE A 407 16.59 21.15 26.94
C ILE A 407 16.59 20.29 28.21
N GLU A 408 16.34 20.89 29.38
CA GLU A 408 16.48 20.29 30.70
C GLU A 408 17.86 19.62 30.84
N ASN A 409 17.88 18.33 31.21
CA ASN A 409 19.08 17.50 31.25
C ASN A 409 19.29 16.70 29.95
N GLY A 410 18.70 17.17 28.83
CA GLY A 410 18.71 16.48 27.54
C GLY A 410 17.68 15.35 27.40
N THR A 411 16.86 15.09 28.42
CA THR A 411 15.86 14.01 28.49
C THR A 411 14.85 14.06 27.34
N LEU A 412 14.42 15.27 26.97
CA LEU A 412 13.46 15.46 25.88
C LEU A 412 14.03 15.10 24.51
N LEU A 413 15.36 15.14 24.34
CA LEU A 413 16.01 14.86 23.05
C LEU A 413 16.68 13.50 23.02
N SER A 414 16.87 12.82 24.15
CA SER A 414 17.75 11.64 24.23
C SER A 414 17.22 10.39 23.51
N HIS A 415 15.98 10.39 23.05
CA HIS A 415 15.45 9.36 22.16
C HIS A 415 16.07 9.40 20.76
N PHE A 416 16.62 10.54 20.33
CA PHE A 416 17.31 10.63 19.04
C PHE A 416 18.65 9.90 19.10
N LYS A 417 18.96 9.15 18.04
CA LYS A 417 20.29 8.56 17.82
C LYS A 417 21.26 9.59 17.26
N PHE A 418 20.77 10.58 16.53
CA PHE A 418 21.55 11.68 15.98
C PHE A 418 20.83 13.01 16.18
N ALA A 419 21.52 14.04 16.68
CA ALA A 419 20.95 15.38 16.82
C ALA A 419 21.97 16.50 16.53
N LEU A 420 21.55 17.48 15.73
CA LEU A 420 22.24 18.75 15.49
C LEU A 420 21.27 19.89 15.81
N PHE A 421 21.61 20.75 16.76
CA PHE A 421 20.76 21.88 17.17
C PHE A 421 21.52 23.00 17.89
N GLU A 422 20.83 24.13 18.12
CA GLU A 422 21.37 25.28 18.84
C GLU A 422 20.67 25.51 20.19
N LEU A 423 21.37 26.09 21.17
CA LEU A 423 20.79 26.60 22.41
C LEU A 423 20.71 28.12 22.40
N HIS A 424 19.60 28.66 22.90
CA HIS A 424 19.39 30.11 23.02
C HIS A 424 20.09 30.72 24.25
N TYR A 425 20.51 29.90 25.21
CA TYR A 425 21.07 30.34 26.48
C TYR A 425 22.53 29.93 26.66
N VAL A 426 23.17 30.51 27.68
CA VAL A 426 24.53 30.19 28.08
C VAL A 426 24.52 28.88 28.87
N ILE A 427 25.16 27.84 28.32
CA ILE A 427 25.20 26.54 28.95
C ILE A 427 26.14 26.56 30.17
N THR A 428 25.73 25.89 31.24
CA THR A 428 26.52 25.75 32.48
C THR A 428 27.30 24.43 32.51
N VAL A 429 28.28 24.36 33.40
CA VAL A 429 29.05 23.14 33.69
C VAL A 429 28.10 21.99 34.05
N ASP A 430 27.17 22.23 34.97
CA ASP A 430 26.25 21.20 35.47
C ASP A 430 25.31 20.69 34.37
N GLN A 431 24.85 21.56 33.46
CA GLN A 431 24.01 21.15 32.33
C GLN A 431 24.76 20.23 31.37
N VAL A 432 26.02 20.54 31.03
CA VAL A 432 26.84 19.66 30.17
C VAL A 432 27.02 18.28 30.80
N LEU A 433 27.29 18.23 32.11
CA LEU A 433 27.44 16.98 32.85
C LEU A 433 26.12 16.21 32.97
N ALA A 434 24.99 16.91 33.17
CA ALA A 434 23.68 16.29 33.22
C ALA A 434 23.27 15.68 31.87
N ILE A 435 23.55 16.36 30.75
CA ILE A 435 23.32 15.81 29.40
C ILE A 435 24.20 14.57 29.18
N ARG A 436 25.47 14.62 29.56
CA ARG A 436 26.37 13.45 29.51
C ARG A 436 25.76 12.26 30.28
N ASP A 437 25.35 12.50 31.53
CA ASP A 437 24.83 11.44 32.39
C ASP A 437 23.54 10.84 31.83
N ASN A 438 22.69 11.65 31.21
CA ASN A 438 21.51 11.19 30.52
C ASN A 438 21.85 10.35 29.27
N LEU A 439 22.79 10.81 28.44
CA LEU A 439 23.19 10.10 27.21
C LEU A 439 23.88 8.75 27.47
N LEU A 440 24.44 8.53 28.66
CA LEU A 440 24.97 7.22 29.09
C LEU A 440 23.89 6.14 29.21
N PHE A 441 22.60 6.49 29.20
CA PHE A 441 21.50 5.51 29.15
C PHE A 441 21.11 5.11 27.71
N HIS A 442 21.75 5.69 26.68
CA HIS A 442 21.41 5.52 25.27
C HIS A 442 22.59 4.93 24.47
N PRO A 443 22.81 3.60 24.52
CA PRO A 443 23.96 2.93 23.88
C PRO A 443 23.89 2.90 22.34
N GLU A 444 22.75 3.23 21.75
CA GLU A 444 22.49 3.40 20.32
C GLU A 444 22.83 4.80 19.78
N LEU A 445 23.27 5.71 20.66
CA LEU A 445 23.67 7.05 20.28
C LEU A 445 24.76 7.00 19.21
N ARG A 446 24.57 7.80 18.17
CA ARG A 446 25.56 8.04 17.12
C ARG A 446 26.30 9.33 17.42
N GLU A 447 25.60 10.46 17.42
CA GLU A 447 26.22 11.77 17.56
C GLU A 447 25.25 12.87 17.97
N PHE A 448 25.63 13.68 18.96
CA PHE A 448 24.91 14.88 19.39
C PHE A 448 25.85 16.08 19.32
N LYS A 449 25.53 17.05 18.47
CA LYS A 449 26.32 18.29 18.36
C LYS A 449 25.43 19.49 18.68
N ILE A 450 25.84 20.21 19.72
CA ILE A 450 25.09 21.32 20.31
C ILE A 450 25.89 22.59 20.11
N THR A 451 25.36 23.51 19.31
CA THR A 451 25.90 24.87 19.21
C THR A 451 25.33 25.70 20.36
N CYS A 452 26.16 26.31 21.18
CA CYS A 452 25.69 27.03 22.36
C CYS A 452 26.65 28.15 22.78
N GLN A 453 26.14 29.10 23.57
CA GLN A 453 26.99 30.07 24.23
C GLN A 453 27.56 29.47 25.52
N MET A 454 28.80 29.80 25.85
CA MET A 454 29.46 29.31 27.07
C MET A 454 30.37 30.41 27.63
N LEU A 455 30.33 30.63 28.94
CA LEU A 455 31.27 31.55 29.60
C LEU A 455 32.71 31.01 29.53
N PRO A 456 33.73 31.89 29.48
CA PRO A 456 35.13 31.49 29.57
C PRO A 456 35.42 30.54 30.72
N ASP A 457 35.01 30.93 31.93
CA ASP A 457 35.30 30.16 33.13
C ASP A 457 34.61 28.79 33.09
N HIS A 458 33.40 28.70 32.55
CA HIS A 458 32.71 27.42 32.36
C HIS A 458 33.43 26.52 31.35
N HIS A 459 33.91 27.08 30.23
CA HIS A 459 34.65 26.32 29.22
C HIS A 459 35.92 25.70 29.81
N ASP A 460 36.68 26.50 30.56
CA ASP A 460 37.93 26.06 31.17
C ASP A 460 37.68 25.08 32.31
N GLU A 461 36.64 25.31 33.12
CA GLU A 461 36.22 24.41 34.18
C GLU A 461 35.77 23.05 33.64
N ILE A 462 34.92 23.01 32.60
CA ILE A 462 34.48 21.76 31.97
C ILE A 462 35.69 21.01 31.43
N ASN A 463 36.55 21.67 30.64
CA ASN A 463 37.72 21.01 30.06
C ASN A 463 38.73 20.54 31.12
N THR A 464 38.83 21.23 32.25
CA THR A 464 39.63 20.79 33.41
C THR A 464 39.02 19.57 34.08
N ARG A 465 37.71 19.56 34.35
CA ARG A 465 36.99 18.42 34.94
C ARG A 465 37.00 17.19 34.04
N LEU A 466 36.96 17.39 32.72
CA LEU A 466 37.04 16.32 31.72
C LEU A 466 38.47 15.81 31.50
N GLY A 467 39.50 16.53 31.96
CA GLY A 467 40.91 16.22 31.69
C GLY A 467 41.30 16.39 30.21
N THR A 468 40.47 17.06 29.41
CA THR A 468 40.71 17.30 27.98
C THR A 468 41.63 18.50 27.76
N TYR A 469 41.55 19.52 28.60
CA TYR A 469 42.34 20.76 28.52
C TYR A 469 42.30 21.41 27.12
N ASN A 470 41.15 21.37 26.44
CA ASN A 470 40.98 22.13 25.20
C ASN A 470 40.96 23.62 25.56
N ALA A 471 41.81 24.42 24.92
CA ALA A 471 41.81 25.86 25.07
C ALA A 471 40.86 26.51 24.05
N ARG A 472 40.50 27.77 24.26
CA ARG A 472 39.76 28.57 23.26
C ARG A 472 40.51 28.62 21.93
N GLY A 473 39.79 28.59 20.81
CA GLY A 473 40.37 28.48 19.48
C GLY A 473 41.01 27.12 19.12
N THR A 474 40.90 26.08 19.98
CA THR A 474 41.38 24.73 19.64
C THR A 474 40.65 24.21 18.40
N ARG A 475 41.40 23.92 17.34
CA ARG A 475 40.85 23.37 16.08
C ARG A 475 40.63 21.87 16.12
N VAL A 476 41.49 21.15 16.85
CA VAL A 476 41.44 19.68 16.97
C VAL A 476 41.19 19.34 18.43
N GLY A 477 39.93 19.09 18.77
CA GLY A 477 39.51 18.81 20.14
C GLY A 477 40.00 17.46 20.66
N ARG A 478 40.42 17.44 21.92
CA ARG A 478 40.62 16.23 22.71
C ARG A 478 39.29 15.77 23.29
N TRP A 479 39.10 14.46 23.28
CA TRP A 479 37.85 13.80 23.68
C TRP A 479 38.03 13.10 25.02
N ALA A 480 37.14 13.38 25.97
CA ALA A 480 36.98 12.56 27.17
C ALA A 480 36.15 11.32 26.82
N GLN A 481 36.44 10.18 27.46
CA GLN A 481 35.72 8.92 27.27
C GLN A 481 35.05 8.48 28.57
N PHE A 482 33.79 8.09 28.46
CA PHE A 482 32.97 7.62 29.58
C PHE A 482 32.42 6.23 29.25
N PRO A 483 32.73 5.20 30.04
CA PRO A 483 32.19 3.86 29.80
C PRO A 483 30.68 3.84 30.06
N TYR A 484 29.93 3.15 29.20
CA TYR A 484 28.50 2.94 29.42
C TYR A 484 28.25 2.01 30.63
N PRO A 485 27.10 2.15 31.32
CA PRO A 485 26.68 1.22 32.37
C PRO A 485 26.47 -0.22 31.85
N ALA A 486 26.35 -1.19 32.76
CA ALA A 486 25.96 -2.55 32.39
C ALA A 486 24.62 -2.57 31.62
N PRO A 487 24.47 -3.37 30.55
CA PRO A 487 25.40 -4.40 30.06
C PRO A 487 26.47 -3.91 29.07
N ASN A 488 26.47 -2.64 28.67
CA ASN A 488 27.30 -2.11 27.57
C ASN A 488 28.68 -1.58 28.01
N LYS A 489 29.31 -2.19 29.03
CA LYS A 489 30.54 -1.66 29.66
C LYS A 489 31.76 -1.57 28.74
N ASP A 490 31.72 -2.26 27.60
CA ASP A 490 32.73 -2.27 26.55
C ASP A 490 32.64 -1.07 25.59
N LYS A 491 31.54 -0.31 25.67
CA LYS A 491 31.27 0.86 24.83
C LYS A 491 31.56 2.16 25.57
N PHE A 492 31.85 3.22 24.81
CA PHE A 492 32.19 4.53 25.36
C PHE A 492 31.36 5.64 24.74
N LEU A 493 30.91 6.58 25.58
CA LEU A 493 30.45 7.90 25.18
C LEU A 493 31.67 8.82 25.17
N GLN A 494 31.91 9.48 24.04
CA GLN A 494 32.97 10.47 23.92
C GLN A 494 32.38 11.88 24.03
N LEU A 495 33.03 12.77 24.76
CA LEU A 495 32.63 14.17 24.92
C LEU A 495 33.81 15.09 24.60
N CYS A 496 33.57 16.05 23.69
CA CYS A 496 34.48 17.14 23.38
C CYS A 496 33.75 18.47 23.59
N VAL A 497 34.41 19.40 24.28
CA VAL A 497 33.92 20.77 24.47
C VAL A 497 34.91 21.72 23.83
N LEU A 498 34.40 22.50 22.87
CA LEU A 498 35.12 23.53 22.15
C LEU A 498 34.42 24.88 22.34
N GLU A 499 35.04 25.94 21.85
CA GLU A 499 34.44 27.26 21.85
C GLU A 499 33.14 27.25 21.03
N GLY A 500 32.02 27.49 21.70
CA GLY A 500 30.69 27.54 21.08
C GLY A 500 30.03 26.19 20.78
N VAL A 501 30.68 25.07 21.10
CA VAL A 501 30.19 23.73 20.73
C VAL A 501 30.42 22.71 21.86
N VAL A 502 29.36 21.96 22.19
CA VAL A 502 29.42 20.75 23.00
C VAL A 502 29.09 19.56 22.11
N TRP A 503 30.00 18.59 22.04
CA TRP A 503 29.93 17.50 21.06
C TRP A 503 30.05 16.14 21.74
N PHE A 504 29.03 15.31 21.58
CA PHE A 504 28.97 13.93 22.05
C PHE A 504 29.03 12.95 20.88
N ARG A 505 29.80 11.87 21.04
CA ARG A 505 29.82 10.74 20.10
C ARG A 505 29.57 9.46 20.86
N GLY A 506 28.56 8.72 20.43
CA GLY A 506 28.24 7.43 21.01
C GLY A 506 28.90 6.29 20.24
N PRO A 507 28.59 5.03 20.62
CA PRO A 507 29.16 3.84 20.01
C PRO A 507 28.75 3.64 18.54
N GLY A 508 27.62 4.24 18.13
CA GLY A 508 27.14 4.21 16.76
C GLY A 508 27.68 5.33 15.87
N PHE A 509 28.70 6.07 16.31
CA PHE A 509 29.27 7.19 15.56
C PHE A 509 29.66 6.79 14.13
N VAL A 510 29.26 7.62 13.15
CA VAL A 510 29.59 7.46 11.74
C VAL A 510 30.42 8.65 11.27
N PRO A 511 31.70 8.45 10.91
CA PRO A 511 32.54 9.53 10.38
C PRO A 511 31.90 10.22 9.16
N GLY A 512 31.90 11.56 9.14
CA GLY A 512 31.34 12.34 8.03
C GLY A 512 29.82 12.52 8.07
N GLU A 513 29.09 11.96 9.05
CA GLU A 513 27.63 12.15 9.15
C GLU A 513 27.27 13.57 9.57
N CYS A 514 28.01 14.17 10.51
CA CYS A 514 27.77 15.54 10.95
C CYS A 514 27.94 16.56 9.83
N GLU A 515 29.02 16.46 9.06
CA GLU A 515 29.33 17.36 7.95
C GLU A 515 28.24 17.28 6.86
N ARG A 516 27.75 16.06 6.57
CA ARG A 516 26.63 15.86 5.65
C ARG A 516 25.32 16.40 6.21
N ALA A 517 25.07 16.28 7.52
CA ALA A 517 23.88 16.82 8.16
C ALA A 517 23.86 18.36 8.12
N GLU A 518 25.01 19.01 8.30
CA GLU A 518 25.15 20.46 8.15
C GLU A 518 24.93 20.91 6.69
N GLU A 519 25.40 20.13 5.71
CA GLU A 519 25.12 20.37 4.29
C GLU A 519 23.63 20.17 3.98
N GLU A 520 23.00 19.12 4.50
CA GLU A 520 21.56 18.84 4.36
C GLU A 520 20.70 19.97 4.96
N LEU A 521 21.15 20.59 6.06
CA LEU A 521 20.50 21.76 6.65
C LEU A 521 20.64 23.00 5.77
N ARG A 522 21.82 23.24 5.19
CA ARG A 522 22.05 24.32 4.20
C ARG A 522 21.21 24.11 2.95
N ASP A 523 21.13 22.90 2.42
CA ASP A 523 20.25 22.59 1.29
C ASP A 523 18.78 22.87 1.61
N THR A 524 18.38 22.64 2.87
CA THR A 524 17.02 22.94 3.36
C THR A 524 16.77 24.45 3.41
N GLU A 525 17.77 25.26 3.77
CA GLU A 525 17.73 26.72 3.68
C GLU A 525 17.44 27.19 2.23
N HIS A 526 18.01 26.50 1.24
CA HIS A 526 17.89 26.86 -0.19
C HIS A 526 16.74 26.17 -0.94
N LEU A 527 15.73 25.59 -0.27
CA LEU A 527 14.60 24.86 -0.90
C LEU A 527 13.83 25.60 -2.01
N ASN A 528 14.12 26.89 -2.25
CA ASN A 528 13.47 27.74 -3.27
C ASN A 528 14.36 28.17 -4.44
N GLU A 529 15.69 28.03 -4.36
CA GLU A 529 16.61 28.66 -5.33
C GLU A 529 16.73 27.91 -6.67
N GLY A 530 16.27 26.66 -6.73
CA GLY A 530 16.34 25.85 -7.94
C GLY A 530 15.18 26.04 -8.94
N VAL A 531 14.01 26.52 -8.50
CA VAL A 531 12.80 26.52 -9.35
C VAL A 531 12.61 27.83 -10.12
N PHE A 532 13.25 28.93 -9.69
CA PHE A 532 13.06 30.25 -10.30
C PHE A 532 14.10 30.65 -11.37
N LYS A 533 15.25 29.95 -11.46
CA LYS A 533 16.29 30.31 -12.44
C LYS A 533 15.86 30.09 -13.91
N GLU A 534 14.92 29.19 -14.19
CA GLU A 534 14.34 29.06 -15.54
C GLU A 534 13.23 30.10 -15.84
N PHE A 535 12.58 30.66 -14.81
CA PHE A 535 11.47 31.60 -15.00
C PHE A 535 11.90 33.08 -15.10
N GLU A 536 13.01 33.49 -14.46
CA GLU A 536 13.55 34.85 -14.66
C GLU A 536 14.04 35.08 -16.10
N TYR A 537 14.42 34.02 -16.81
CA TYR A 537 14.79 34.09 -18.23
C TYR A 537 13.60 34.47 -19.13
N LEU A 538 12.36 34.13 -18.73
CA LEU A 538 11.14 34.51 -19.44
C LEU A 538 10.59 35.89 -19.04
N ARG A 539 10.97 36.40 -17.86
CA ARG A 539 10.53 37.72 -17.39
C ARG A 539 11.40 38.86 -17.93
N ASN A 540 12.66 38.57 -18.23
CA ASN A 540 13.63 39.54 -18.76
C ASN A 540 13.83 39.47 -20.29
N GLY A 541 13.08 38.60 -20.98
CA GLY A 541 13.08 38.46 -22.44
C GLY A 541 11.75 38.88 -23.05
N HIS A 542 11.69 40.11 -23.56
CA HIS A 542 10.63 40.72 -24.39
C HIS A 542 9.36 41.20 -23.65
N LEU A 543 9.46 42.45 -23.17
CA LEU A 543 8.42 43.47 -23.38
C LEU A 543 8.92 44.45 -24.44
#